data_AF-A0A975C7X0-F1
#
_entry.id   AF-A0A975C7X0-F1
#
_cell.length_a   1.000
_cell.length_b   1.000
_cell.length_c   1.000
_cell.angle_alpha   90.00
_cell.angle_beta   90.00
_cell.angle_gamma   90.00
#
_symmetry.space_group_name_H-M   'P 1'
#
loop_
_entity.id
_entity.type
_entity.pdbx_description
1 polymer ?
#
loop_
_entity_poly.entity_id
_entity_poly.type
_entity_poly.pdbx_seq_one_letter_code
_entity_poly.pdbx_strand_id
1 'polypeptide(L)'
;MIAALAFALGLQVAPISPALPQDPGTERRAAAAALFPRQAYTAEYHHGMNMAAARLSAEVLNARGVNLYDRDFRLSDRLAARAIASPDALIDQAILCVSEPIAQRLGVPDLLALKAFATSPEGRNFWSFYFSNLQWIACFDRPVRLYLAPFVEEDLAAVIAETPPK
;
A
#
# COMPACT_ATOMS: atom_id res chain seq x y z
N MET A 1 50.51 27.94 -39.07
CA MET A 1 49.36 27.08 -39.35
C MET A 1 48.49 27.06 -38.11
N ILE A 2 47.39 27.79 -38.14
CA ILE A 2 46.38 27.88 -37.07
C ILE A 2 45.12 27.18 -37.59
N ALA A 3 44.39 26.57 -36.67
CA ALA A 3 43.01 26.07 -36.77
C ALA A 3 42.81 24.64 -37.30
N ALA A 4 42.59 23.70 -36.38
CA ALA A 4 41.48 22.74 -36.43
C ALA A 4 41.48 21.88 -35.14
N LEU A 5 41.08 22.47 -34.01
CA LEU A 5 40.80 21.75 -32.77
C LEU A 5 39.58 22.37 -32.12
N ALA A 6 38.43 22.17 -32.77
CA ALA A 6 37.12 22.42 -32.21
C ALA A 6 36.10 21.58 -32.99
N PHE A 7 35.05 21.15 -32.30
CA PHE A 7 33.87 20.44 -32.81
C PHE A 7 33.94 18.92 -32.93
N ALA A 8 33.84 18.25 -31.78
CA ALA A 8 33.05 17.03 -31.67
C ALA A 8 32.48 16.85 -30.25
N LEU A 9 31.97 17.92 -29.64
CA LEU A 9 30.99 17.78 -28.54
C LEU A 9 29.63 17.60 -29.20
N GLY A 10 29.41 16.40 -29.74
CA GLY A 10 28.08 15.97 -30.15
C GLY A 10 27.20 15.98 -28.91
N LEU A 11 26.26 16.93 -28.86
CA LEU A 11 25.07 16.85 -28.04
C LEU A 11 24.37 15.53 -28.37
N GLN A 12 24.73 14.45 -27.67
CA GLN A 12 23.89 13.27 -27.57
C GLN A 12 22.71 13.68 -26.69
N VAL A 13 21.76 14.39 -27.30
CA VAL A 13 20.42 14.53 -26.72
C VAL A 13 19.92 13.10 -26.58
N ALA A 14 19.89 12.60 -25.34
CA ALA A 14 19.26 11.32 -25.06
C ALA A 14 17.86 11.38 -25.69
N PRO A 15 17.51 10.42 -26.57
CA PRO A 15 16.22 10.45 -27.24
C PRO A 15 15.14 10.58 -26.18
N ILE A 16 14.23 11.55 -26.36
CA ILE A 16 13.09 11.73 -25.46
C ILE A 16 12.37 10.39 -25.41
N SER A 17 12.33 9.76 -24.23
CA SER A 17 11.65 8.49 -24.05
C SER A 17 10.22 8.64 -24.59
N PRO A 18 9.74 7.69 -25.42
CA PRO A 18 8.38 7.76 -25.93
C PRO A 18 7.41 7.89 -24.77
N ALA A 19 6.34 8.67 -24.98
CA ALA A 19 5.31 8.87 -23.96
C ALA A 19 4.81 7.51 -23.47
N LEU A 20 4.72 7.35 -22.14
CA LEU A 20 4.28 6.09 -21.56
C LEU A 20 2.81 5.83 -21.92
N PRO A 21 2.44 4.58 -22.28
CA PRO A 21 1.05 4.18 -22.44
C PRO A 21 0.24 4.46 -21.17
N GLN A 22 -1.04 4.81 -21.32
CA GLN A 22 -1.95 5.06 -20.19
C GLN A 22 -2.24 3.81 -19.36
N ASP A 23 -2.20 2.61 -19.97
CA ASP A 23 -2.18 1.36 -19.23
C ASP A 23 -0.72 0.88 -19.09
N PRO A 24 -0.16 0.82 -17.87
CA PRO A 24 1.20 0.38 -17.65
C PRO A 24 1.44 -1.09 -17.99
N GLY A 25 0.37 -1.90 -18.10
CA GLY A 25 0.48 -3.33 -18.38
C GLY A 25 0.99 -4.15 -17.19
N THR A 26 1.01 -5.47 -17.34
CA THR A 26 1.33 -6.42 -16.26
C THR A 26 2.80 -6.34 -15.83
N GLU A 27 3.73 -6.24 -16.77
CA GLU A 27 5.17 -6.22 -16.50
C GLU A 27 5.57 -5.00 -15.64
N ARG A 28 5.08 -3.81 -16.01
CA ARG A 28 5.42 -2.58 -15.30
C ARG A 28 4.77 -2.51 -13.92
N ARG A 29 3.53 -2.99 -13.78
CA ARG A 29 2.89 -3.15 -12.47
C ARG A 29 3.67 -4.09 -11.57
N ALA A 30 4.14 -5.23 -12.11
CA ALA A 30 4.96 -6.17 -11.35
C ALA A 30 6.30 -5.54 -10.92
N ALA A 31 6.96 -4.79 -11.82
CA ALA A 31 8.19 -4.09 -11.50
C ALA A 31 8.01 -3.01 -10.42
N ALA A 32 6.89 -2.26 -10.47
CA ALA A 32 6.56 -1.26 -9.46
C ALA A 32 6.19 -1.90 -8.11
N ALA A 33 5.39 -2.96 -8.11
CA ALA A 33 5.05 -3.71 -6.89
C ALA A 33 6.30 -4.30 -6.22
N ALA A 34 7.29 -4.71 -7.01
CA ALA A 34 8.55 -5.26 -6.51
C ALA A 34 9.44 -4.26 -5.74
N LEU A 35 9.08 -2.97 -5.72
CA LEU A 35 9.69 -1.96 -4.83
C LEU A 35 9.25 -2.10 -3.37
N PHE A 36 8.16 -2.85 -3.11
CA PHE A 36 7.52 -2.98 -1.81
C PHE A 36 7.54 -4.43 -1.33
N PRO A 37 8.65 -4.90 -0.71
CA PRO A 37 8.74 -6.25 -0.19
C PRO A 37 7.79 -6.50 0.99
N ARG A 38 7.18 -7.69 1.06
CA ARG A 38 6.24 -8.06 2.14
C ARG A 38 6.89 -8.12 3.53
N GLN A 39 8.13 -8.58 3.63
CA GLN A 39 8.75 -8.87 4.92
C GLN A 39 9.35 -7.63 5.61
N ALA A 40 9.76 -6.62 4.84
CA ALA A 40 10.46 -5.47 5.41
C ALA A 40 9.54 -4.50 6.17
N TYR A 41 8.21 -4.66 6.04
CA TYR A 41 7.23 -3.67 6.47
C TYR A 41 5.98 -4.28 7.11
N THR A 42 6.14 -5.44 7.77
CA THR A 42 5.04 -6.13 8.45
C THR A 42 4.31 -5.20 9.44
N ALA A 43 5.03 -4.32 10.13
CA ALA A 43 4.46 -3.39 11.08
C ALA A 43 3.51 -2.38 10.41
N GLU A 44 3.92 -1.81 9.27
CA GLU A 44 3.12 -0.86 8.50
C GLU A 44 1.89 -1.53 7.88
N TYR A 45 2.03 -2.77 7.41
CA TYR A 45 0.90 -3.54 6.92
C TYR A 45 -0.11 -3.88 8.03
N HIS A 46 0.37 -4.30 9.20
CA HIS A 46 -0.48 -4.52 10.37
C HIS A 46 -1.16 -3.23 10.82
N HIS A 47 -0.43 -2.11 10.84
CA HIS A 47 -1.01 -0.82 11.13
C HIS A 47 -2.14 -0.46 10.14
N GLY A 48 -1.91 -0.64 8.84
CA GLY A 48 -2.94 -0.42 7.81
C GLY A 48 -4.18 -1.29 8.00
N MET A 49 -4.00 -2.59 8.27
CA MET A 49 -5.11 -3.52 8.55
C MET A 49 -5.88 -3.15 9.82
N ASN A 50 -5.19 -2.77 10.90
CA ASN A 50 -5.81 -2.33 12.15
C ASN A 50 -6.66 -1.08 11.94
N MET A 51 -6.13 -0.09 11.23
CA MET A 51 -6.85 1.15 10.95
C MET A 51 -8.09 0.92 10.07
N ALA A 52 -7.99 0.05 9.06
CA ALA A 52 -9.12 -0.33 8.21
C ALA A 52 -10.20 -1.10 9.00
N ALA A 53 -9.80 -2.03 9.88
CA ALA A 53 -10.71 -2.77 10.76
C ALA A 53 -11.42 -1.84 11.76
N ALA A 54 -10.71 -0.88 12.35
CA ALA A 54 -11.29 0.12 13.25
C ALA A 54 -12.33 1.01 12.54
N ARG A 55 -12.04 1.47 11.32
CA ARG A 55 -13.02 2.22 10.52
C ARG A 55 -14.27 1.39 10.23
N LEU A 56 -14.09 0.13 9.82
CA LEU A 56 -15.20 -0.78 9.55
C LEU A 56 -16.04 -1.02 10.82
N SER A 57 -15.41 -1.22 11.97
CA SER A 57 -16.09 -1.36 13.27
C SER A 57 -17.01 -0.18 13.55
N ALA A 58 -16.47 1.04 13.50
CA ALA A 58 -17.22 2.26 13.75
C ALA A 58 -18.40 2.42 12.79
N GLU A 59 -18.20 2.15 11.49
CA GLU A 59 -19.26 2.18 10.49
C GLU A 59 -20.37 1.17 10.77
N VAL A 60 -20.02 -0.08 11.13
CA VAL A 60 -20.99 -1.14 11.42
C VAL A 60 -21.80 -0.80 12.66
N LEU A 61 -21.14 -0.40 13.76
CA LEU A 61 -21.81 -0.04 15.01
C LEU A 61 -22.77 1.13 14.82
N ASN A 62 -22.36 2.15 14.07
CA ASN A 62 -23.21 3.29 13.73
C ASN A 62 -24.38 2.87 12.82
N ALA A 63 -24.11 2.09 11.77
CA ALA A 63 -25.14 1.63 10.83
C ALA A 63 -26.19 0.72 11.48
N ARG A 64 -25.83 0.02 12.57
CA ARG A 64 -26.73 -0.85 13.33
C ARG A 64 -27.37 -0.16 14.55
N GLY A 65 -26.96 1.07 14.86
CA GLY A 65 -27.48 1.82 16.01
C GLY A 65 -27.12 1.19 17.36
N VAL A 66 -25.99 0.50 17.44
CA VAL A 66 -25.55 -0.26 18.64
C VAL A 66 -24.24 0.25 19.21
N ASN A 67 -23.88 1.49 18.88
CA ASN A 67 -22.65 2.13 19.35
C ASN A 67 -22.65 2.31 20.88
N LEU A 68 -21.75 1.59 21.55
CA LEU A 68 -21.36 1.79 22.94
C LEU A 68 -19.84 1.86 23.00
N TYR A 69 -19.30 2.66 23.91
CA TYR A 69 -17.85 2.90 24.01
C TYR A 69 -17.01 1.61 24.03
N ASP A 70 -17.44 0.60 24.80
CA ASP A 70 -16.71 -0.67 24.90
C ASP A 70 -16.81 -1.55 23.65
N ARG A 71 -17.81 -1.32 22.79
CA ARG A 71 -18.06 -2.14 21.60
C ARG A 71 -17.14 -1.79 20.45
N ASP A 72 -16.78 -0.51 20.32
CA ASP A 72 -15.91 -0.05 19.23
C ASP A 72 -14.55 -0.73 19.27
N PHE A 73 -13.88 -0.67 20.43
CA PHE A 73 -12.60 -1.33 20.64
C PHE A 73 -12.67 -2.85 20.48
N ARG A 74 -13.71 -3.51 21.03
CA ARG A 74 -13.85 -4.97 20.96
C ARG A 74 -14.10 -5.47 19.54
N LEU A 75 -14.97 -4.78 18.79
CA LEU A 75 -15.25 -5.16 17.41
C LEU A 75 -14.05 -4.84 16.52
N SER A 76 -13.37 -3.71 16.71
CA SER A 76 -12.15 -3.39 15.96
C SER A 76 -11.07 -4.44 16.18
N ASP A 77 -10.83 -4.87 17.41
CA ASP A 77 -9.80 -5.87 17.75
C ASP A 77 -10.11 -7.23 17.14
N ARG A 78 -11.36 -7.68 17.20
CA ARG A 78 -11.80 -8.95 16.59
C ARG A 78 -11.59 -8.94 15.07
N LEU A 79 -12.05 -7.87 14.43
CA LEU A 79 -11.91 -7.68 12.98
C LEU A 79 -10.44 -7.57 12.56
N ALA A 80 -9.62 -6.86 13.34
CA ALA A 80 -8.19 -6.73 13.11
C ALA A 80 -7.45 -8.07 13.25
N ALA A 81 -7.73 -8.82 14.32
CA ALA A 81 -7.15 -10.15 14.52
C ALA A 81 -7.46 -11.10 13.36
N ARG A 82 -8.69 -11.05 12.84
CA ARG A 82 -9.09 -11.83 11.68
C ARG A 82 -8.38 -11.40 10.40
N ALA A 83 -8.28 -10.10 10.14
CA ALA A 83 -7.55 -9.57 8.99
C ALA A 83 -6.06 -9.98 9.02
N ILE A 84 -5.42 -9.89 10.19
CA ILE A 84 -4.01 -10.26 10.39
C ILE A 84 -3.79 -11.78 10.26
N ALA A 85 -4.79 -12.60 10.58
CA ALA A 85 -4.70 -14.06 10.42
C ALA A 85 -4.65 -14.52 8.94
N SER A 86 -4.96 -13.66 7.97
CA SER A 86 -4.84 -13.96 6.53
C SER A 86 -4.32 -12.74 5.77
N PRO A 87 -3.08 -12.30 6.02
CA PRO A 87 -2.63 -10.98 5.64
C PRO A 87 -2.20 -10.89 4.17
N ASP A 88 -1.80 -12.01 3.55
CA ASP A 88 -1.14 -12.03 2.24
C ASP A 88 -1.97 -11.36 1.13
N ALA A 89 -3.24 -11.75 1.00
CA ALA A 89 -4.11 -11.18 -0.03
C ALA A 89 -4.41 -9.69 0.20
N LEU A 90 -4.44 -9.25 1.46
CA LEU A 90 -4.69 -7.86 1.84
C LEU A 90 -3.46 -7.00 1.54
N ILE A 91 -2.27 -7.51 1.89
CA ILE A 91 -0.98 -6.86 1.61
C ILE A 91 -0.76 -6.72 0.11
N ASP A 92 -1.05 -7.75 -0.68
CA ASP A 92 -0.88 -7.70 -2.14
C ASP A 92 -1.74 -6.61 -2.78
N GLN A 93 -3.01 -6.52 -2.38
CA GLN A 93 -3.89 -5.46 -2.88
C GLN A 93 -3.42 -4.07 -2.44
N ALA A 94 -2.93 -3.95 -1.20
CA ALA A 94 -2.38 -2.69 -0.72
C ALA A 94 -1.12 -2.26 -1.49
N ILE A 95 -0.20 -3.21 -1.77
CA ILE A 95 1.00 -2.98 -2.58
C ILE A 95 0.61 -2.54 -4.00
N LEU A 96 -0.35 -3.21 -4.64
CA LEU A 96 -0.81 -2.82 -5.97
C LEU A 96 -1.40 -1.41 -5.95
N CYS A 97 -2.19 -1.08 -4.94
CA CYS A 97 -2.76 0.26 -4.77
C CYS A 97 -1.69 1.36 -4.65
N VAL A 98 -0.67 1.18 -3.80
CA VAL A 98 0.38 2.20 -3.64
C VAL A 98 1.38 2.26 -4.79
N SER A 99 1.57 1.15 -5.51
CA SER A 99 2.55 1.04 -6.59
C SER A 99 2.00 1.45 -7.96
N GLU A 100 0.69 1.40 -8.17
CA GLU A 100 0.06 1.79 -9.44
C GLU A 100 0.46 3.22 -9.88
N PRO A 101 0.47 4.26 -9.02
CA PRO A 101 0.94 5.59 -9.41
C PRO A 101 2.39 5.62 -9.90
N ILE A 102 3.24 4.73 -9.40
CA ILE A 102 4.64 4.62 -9.82
C ILE A 102 4.72 3.90 -11.17
N ALA A 103 3.96 2.83 -11.36
CA ALA A 103 3.83 2.13 -12.63
C ALA A 103 3.31 3.06 -13.76
N GLN A 104 2.44 4.00 -13.44
CA GLN A 104 1.93 4.98 -14.40
C GLN A 104 2.99 6.00 -14.86
N ARG A 105 4.10 6.16 -14.11
CA ARG A 105 5.07 7.25 -14.32
C ARG A 105 6.46 6.81 -14.76
N LEU A 106 6.85 5.56 -14.48
CA LEU A 106 8.22 5.08 -14.72
C LEU A 106 8.24 3.88 -15.65
N GLY A 107 9.23 3.81 -16.54
CA GLY A 107 9.49 2.62 -17.35
C GLY A 107 10.08 1.48 -16.52
N VAL A 108 10.03 0.25 -17.05
CA VAL A 108 10.65 -0.92 -16.38
C VAL A 108 12.13 -0.70 -16.05
N PRO A 109 12.97 -0.14 -16.94
CA PRO A 109 14.37 0.14 -16.61
C PRO A 109 14.54 1.08 -15.41
N ASP A 110 13.72 2.14 -15.33
CA ASP A 110 13.77 3.10 -14.22
C ASP A 110 13.31 2.47 -12.91
N LEU A 111 12.29 1.61 -12.95
CA LEU A 111 11.80 0.86 -11.80
C LEU A 111 12.88 -0.09 -11.25
N LEU A 112 13.62 -0.76 -12.14
CA LEU A 112 14.74 -1.62 -11.76
C LEU A 112 15.90 -0.81 -11.15
N ALA A 113 16.23 0.34 -11.73
CA ALA A 113 17.23 1.24 -11.20
C ALA A 113 16.83 1.80 -9.82
N LEU A 114 15.57 2.20 -9.66
CA LEU A 114 15.01 2.66 -8.39
C LEU A 114 15.06 1.56 -7.33
N LYS A 115 14.75 0.32 -7.70
CA LYS A 115 14.87 -0.84 -6.82
C LYS A 115 16.32 -1.03 -6.35
N ALA A 116 17.28 -0.96 -7.27
CA ALA A 116 18.69 -1.08 -6.92
C ALA A 116 19.13 0.04 -5.97
N PHE A 117 18.73 1.29 -6.25
CA PHE A 117 18.98 2.43 -5.36
C PHE A 117 18.37 2.23 -3.97
N ALA A 118 17.11 1.84 -3.87
CA ALA A 118 16.43 1.60 -2.60
C ALA A 118 17.14 0.55 -1.71
N THR A 119 17.89 -0.37 -2.32
CA THR A 119 18.69 -1.37 -1.59
C THR A 119 20.11 -0.92 -1.24
N SER A 120 20.60 0.18 -1.82
CA SER A 120 21.94 0.72 -1.55
C SER A 120 22.04 1.34 -0.14
N PRO A 121 23.25 1.44 0.45
CA PRO A 121 23.44 2.11 1.74
C PRO A 121 22.86 3.53 1.80
N GLU A 122 23.03 4.29 0.73
CA GLU A 122 22.59 5.67 0.61
C GLU A 122 21.07 5.76 0.38
N GLY A 123 20.50 4.84 -0.39
CA GLY A 123 19.09 4.85 -0.75
C GLY A 123 18.16 4.27 0.31
N ARG A 124 18.64 3.40 1.21
CA ARG A 124 17.80 2.77 2.24
C ARG A 124 17.08 3.77 3.15
N ASN A 125 17.79 4.81 3.61
CA ASN A 125 17.19 5.81 4.50
C ASN A 125 16.14 6.65 3.76
N PHE A 126 16.44 7.06 2.53
CA PHE A 126 15.48 7.77 1.68
C PHE A 126 14.25 6.92 1.41
N TRP A 127 14.44 5.65 1.04
CA TRP A 127 13.35 4.74 0.71
C TRP A 127 12.48 4.40 1.92
N SER A 128 13.09 4.19 3.09
CA SER A 128 12.36 4.01 4.35
C SER A 128 11.51 5.25 4.67
N PHE A 129 12.08 6.46 4.55
CA PHE A 129 11.32 7.69 4.74
C PHE A 129 10.17 7.81 3.74
N TYR A 130 10.42 7.58 2.45
CA TYR A 130 9.40 7.61 1.41
C TYR A 130 8.26 6.63 1.74
N PHE A 131 8.61 5.39 2.08
CA PHE A 131 7.66 4.34 2.43
C PHE A 131 6.76 4.74 3.61
N SER A 132 7.32 5.26 4.69
CA SER A 132 6.55 5.66 5.88
C SER A 132 5.60 6.84 5.65
N ASN A 133 5.79 7.60 4.56
CA ASN A 133 4.93 8.73 4.19
C ASN A 133 3.90 8.38 3.10
N LEU A 134 3.89 7.15 2.59
CA LEU A 134 2.86 6.68 1.68
C LEU A 134 1.52 6.51 2.40
N GLN A 135 0.43 6.73 1.66
CA GLN A 135 -0.95 6.60 2.16
C GLN A 135 -1.40 5.13 2.24
N TRP A 136 -0.61 4.28 2.90
CA TRP A 136 -0.86 2.84 3.02
C TRP A 136 -2.25 2.53 3.58
N ILE A 137 -2.66 3.26 4.62
CA ILE A 137 -3.93 3.01 5.33
C ILE A 137 -5.12 3.00 4.36
N ALA A 138 -5.19 3.98 3.45
CA ALA A 138 -6.28 4.06 2.47
C ALA A 138 -6.32 2.85 1.51
N CYS A 139 -5.15 2.28 1.21
CA CYS A 139 -5.03 1.10 0.36
C CYS A 139 -5.46 -0.20 1.06
N PHE A 140 -5.64 -0.20 2.38
CA PHE A 140 -6.18 -1.34 3.13
C PHE A 140 -7.70 -1.30 3.30
N ASP A 141 -8.35 -0.13 3.23
CA ASP A 141 -9.79 0.04 3.52
C ASP A 141 -10.68 -0.92 2.72
N ARG A 142 -10.55 -0.90 1.39
CA ARG A 142 -11.35 -1.75 0.48
C ARG A 142 -11.04 -3.25 0.65
N PRO A 143 -9.78 -3.73 0.56
CA PRO A 143 -9.50 -5.16 0.67
C PRO A 143 -9.93 -5.72 2.03
N VAL A 144 -9.67 -5.01 3.12
CA VAL A 144 -10.05 -5.43 4.48
C VAL A 144 -11.57 -5.52 4.60
N ARG A 145 -12.31 -4.52 4.11
CA ARG A 145 -13.78 -4.57 4.10
C ARG A 145 -14.33 -5.78 3.36
N LEU A 146 -13.83 -6.03 2.14
CA LEU A 146 -14.31 -7.15 1.32
C LEU A 146 -14.00 -8.49 1.96
N TYR A 147 -12.80 -8.63 2.52
CA TYR A 147 -12.39 -9.84 3.22
C TYR A 147 -13.21 -10.08 4.50
N LEU A 148 -13.48 -9.02 5.27
CA LEU A 148 -14.17 -9.13 6.55
C LEU A 148 -15.70 -9.24 6.41
N ALA A 149 -16.28 -8.81 5.29
CA ALA A 149 -17.74 -8.78 5.09
C ALA A 149 -18.49 -10.04 5.52
N PRO A 150 -18.00 -11.28 5.27
CA PRO A 150 -18.68 -12.50 5.70
C PRO A 150 -18.70 -12.72 7.23
N PHE A 151 -17.83 -12.04 7.98
CA PHE A 151 -17.64 -12.26 9.42
C PHE A 151 -18.24 -11.15 10.29
N VAL A 152 -18.55 -10.00 9.70
CA VAL A 152 -18.98 -8.79 10.43
C VAL A 152 -20.17 -9.04 11.36
N GLU A 153 -21.21 -9.71 10.87
CA GLU A 153 -22.43 -9.92 11.67
C GLU A 153 -22.22 -10.91 12.82
N GLU A 154 -21.38 -11.93 12.61
CA GLU A 154 -21.00 -12.89 13.66
C GLU A 154 -20.19 -12.20 14.77
N ASP A 155 -19.14 -11.47 14.39
CA ASP A 155 -18.27 -10.78 15.34
C ASP A 155 -19.03 -9.66 16.07
N LEU A 156 -19.94 -8.95 15.39
CA LEU A 156 -20.83 -7.96 16.01
C LEU A 156 -21.77 -8.58 17.04
N ALA A 157 -22.43 -9.70 16.71
CA ALA A 157 -23.34 -10.38 17.63
C ALA A 157 -22.61 -10.83 18.91
N ALA A 158 -21.40 -11.38 18.77
CA ALA A 158 -20.55 -11.74 19.90
C ALA A 158 -20.24 -10.53 20.79
N VAL A 159 -19.85 -9.40 20.20
CA VAL A 159 -19.56 -8.16 20.93
C VAL A 159 -20.78 -7.64 21.68
N ILE A 160 -21.97 -7.66 21.06
CA ILE A 160 -23.22 -7.26 21.72
C ILE A 160 -23.53 -8.15 22.93
N ALA A 161 -23.34 -9.46 22.79
CA ALA A 161 -23.57 -10.41 23.89
C ALA A 161 -22.58 -10.22 25.06
N GLU A 162 -21.34 -9.87 24.77
CA GLU A 162 -20.31 -9.57 25.78
C GLU A 162 -20.52 -8.21 26.48
N THR A 163 -21.26 -7.30 25.84
CA THR A 163 -21.47 -5.92 26.32
C THR A 163 -22.95 -5.55 26.31
N PRO A 164 -23.80 -6.24 27.11
CA PRO A 164 -25.21 -5.93 27.15
C PRO A 164 -25.42 -4.48 27.64
N PRO A 165 -26.45 -3.77 27.14
CA PRO A 165 -26.82 -2.47 27.69
C PRO A 165 -27.12 -2.63 29.19
N LYS A 166 -26.60 -1.74 30.02
CA LYS A 166 -26.95 -1.67 31.45
C LYS A 166 -28.36 -1.13 31.63
#